data_AF-A0A4U1L968-F1
#
_entry.id   AF-A0A4U1L968-F1
#
_cell.length_a   1.000
_cell.length_b   1.000
_cell.length_c   1.000
_cell.angle_alpha   90.00
_cell.angle_beta   90.00
_cell.angle_gamma   90.00
#
_symmetry.space_group_name_H-M   'P 1'
#
loop_
_entity.id
_entity.type
_entity.pdbx_description
1 polymer ?
#
loop_
_entity_poly.entity_id
_entity_poly.type
_entity_poly.pdbx_seq_one_letter_code
_entity_poly.pdbx_strand_id
1 'polypeptide(L)'
;MSWISNLLDRIKRFLNGNSSNMKPLDIGDNTIFNFSVYQNGNDSNPMDYDPKFNDILAQEMGLCFKTYYENWENQIFESLLEVQGTLELELIFKGVLLSESFYFRNIGVGDSVNKTADYNFRYKSIGVISEYRGKGVCSCLLLKSIIVVLENVINNSVEFSLVNTVSIDIDDKYSIYNSILTELIPEEKMQYKIFEVENREKDLDHLRELYRQKLETLYFNLS
;
A
#
# COMPACT_ATOMS: atom_id res chain seq x y z
N MET A 1 -26.50 -3.01 15.96
CA MET A 1 -26.20 -4.46 15.90
C MET A 1 -25.25 -4.70 14.76
N SER A 2 -24.08 -5.26 15.07
CA SER A 2 -22.83 -5.05 14.32
C SER A 2 -22.69 -6.01 13.14
N TRP A 3 -22.55 -5.46 11.92
CA TRP A 3 -22.24 -6.21 10.70
C TRP A 3 -20.90 -6.96 10.76
N ILE A 4 -20.02 -6.57 11.69
CA ILE A 4 -18.70 -7.16 11.93
C ILE A 4 -18.82 -8.60 12.45
N SER A 5 -19.84 -8.93 13.24
CA SER A 5 -20.01 -10.31 13.74
C SER A 5 -20.36 -11.28 12.62
N ASN A 6 -21.09 -10.81 11.60
CA ASN A 6 -21.57 -11.65 10.51
C ASN A 6 -20.45 -12.00 9.51
N LEU A 7 -19.43 -11.15 9.37
CA LEU A 7 -18.28 -11.40 8.49
C LEU A 7 -17.28 -12.36 9.13
N LEU A 8 -16.94 -12.16 10.42
CA LEU A 8 -16.13 -13.11 11.19
C LEU A 8 -16.79 -14.49 11.26
N ASP A 9 -18.11 -14.56 11.39
CA ASP A 9 -18.84 -15.82 11.37
C ASP A 9 -18.90 -16.45 9.97
N ARG A 10 -18.89 -15.68 8.88
CA ARG A 10 -18.80 -16.21 7.51
C ARG A 10 -17.41 -16.75 7.20
N ILE A 11 -16.36 -16.06 7.65
CA ILE A 11 -14.97 -16.53 7.53
C ILE A 11 -14.77 -17.80 8.35
N LYS A 12 -15.24 -17.85 9.60
CA LYS A 12 -15.21 -19.06 10.44
C LYS A 12 -15.98 -20.23 9.84
N ARG A 13 -17.15 -19.99 9.23
CA ARG A 13 -17.92 -21.03 8.53
C ARG A 13 -17.22 -21.54 7.28
N PHE A 14 -16.50 -20.68 6.56
CA PHE A 14 -15.72 -21.07 5.38
C PHE A 14 -14.53 -21.94 5.77
N LEU A 15 -13.86 -21.62 6.89
CA LEU A 15 -12.73 -22.39 7.43
C LEU A 15 -13.17 -23.74 8.05
N ASN A 16 -14.34 -23.79 8.69
CA ASN A 16 -14.86 -25.03 9.28
C ASN A 16 -15.62 -25.93 8.28
N GLY A 17 -15.85 -25.47 7.05
CA GLY A 17 -16.58 -26.22 6.02
C GLY A 17 -15.77 -27.37 5.40
N ASN A 18 -14.44 -27.36 5.56
CA ASN A 18 -13.54 -28.37 5.01
C ASN A 18 -12.62 -28.94 6.10
N SER A 19 -13.15 -29.90 6.88
CA SER A 19 -12.43 -31.05 7.47
C SER A 19 -13.11 -31.49 8.78
N SER A 20 -13.91 -32.53 8.69
CA SER A 20 -14.30 -33.32 9.85
C SER A 20 -13.11 -34.16 10.31
N ASN A 21 -12.63 -33.86 11.52
CA ASN A 21 -11.65 -34.59 12.36
C ASN A 21 -10.28 -33.92 12.48
N MET A 22 -10.18 -32.92 13.35
CA MET A 22 -8.93 -32.65 14.08
C MET A 22 -9.23 -32.04 15.45
N LYS A 23 -8.55 -32.57 16.48
CA LYS A 23 -8.63 -32.13 17.88
C LYS A 23 -8.15 -30.68 18.05
N PRO A 24 -8.57 -29.97 19.11
CA PRO A 24 -8.18 -28.57 19.30
C PRO A 24 -6.67 -28.48 19.50
N LEU A 25 -6.02 -27.68 18.67
CA LEU A 25 -4.61 -27.33 18.81
C LEU A 25 -4.49 -26.04 19.64
N ASP A 26 -3.64 -26.16 20.65
CA ASP A 26 -3.23 -25.16 21.63
C ASP A 26 -2.62 -23.93 20.91
N ILE A 27 -3.06 -22.73 21.30
CA ILE A 27 -2.61 -21.47 20.69
C ILE A 27 -1.27 -21.10 21.35
N GLY A 28 -0.18 -21.57 20.74
CA GLY A 28 1.19 -21.16 21.04
C GLY A 28 1.81 -20.39 19.87
N ASP A 29 1.82 -19.07 19.99
CA ASP A 29 2.86 -18.08 19.61
C ASP A 29 3.84 -18.33 18.45
N ASN A 30 3.50 -19.04 17.38
CA ASN A 30 4.39 -19.20 16.21
C ASN A 30 3.65 -19.35 14.88
N THR A 31 2.75 -18.41 14.55
CA THR A 31 2.16 -18.33 13.22
C THR A 31 3.13 -17.72 12.21
N ILE A 32 4.15 -18.48 11.82
CA ILE A 32 4.68 -18.43 10.46
C ILE A 32 3.61 -19.13 9.59
N PHE A 33 2.61 -18.39 9.15
CA PHE A 33 1.67 -18.89 8.13
C PHE A 33 2.42 -18.92 6.80
N ASN A 34 3.01 -20.09 6.50
CA ASN A 34 3.47 -20.42 5.15
C ASN A 34 2.25 -20.53 4.23
N PHE A 35 1.78 -19.40 3.71
CA PHE A 35 0.82 -19.37 2.64
C PHE A 35 1.58 -19.59 1.33
N SER A 36 1.47 -20.78 0.76
CA SER A 36 1.98 -21.06 -0.59
C SER A 36 1.19 -20.21 -1.58
N VAL A 37 1.76 -19.06 -1.96
CA VAL A 37 1.29 -18.23 -3.06
C VAL A 37 1.11 -19.11 -4.30
N TYR A 38 -0.03 -18.98 -4.97
CA TYR A 38 -0.32 -19.63 -6.26
C TYR A 38 0.80 -19.31 -7.26
N GLN A 39 1.78 -20.21 -7.38
CA GLN A 39 2.84 -20.13 -8.38
C GLN A 39 2.29 -20.63 -9.71
N ASN A 40 1.84 -19.72 -10.57
CA ASN A 40 1.80 -19.96 -12.01
C ASN A 40 2.91 -19.12 -12.63
N GLY A 41 4.13 -19.62 -12.50
CA GLY A 41 5.36 -19.01 -12.99
C GLY A 41 6.54 -19.81 -12.44
N ASN A 42 7.50 -20.12 -13.29
CA ASN A 42 8.57 -21.11 -13.06
C ASN A 42 9.64 -20.69 -12.02
N ASP A 43 9.28 -19.85 -11.04
CA ASP A 43 10.21 -19.28 -10.07
C ASP A 43 10.09 -20.04 -8.74
N SER A 44 10.91 -21.07 -8.59
CA SER A 44 11.02 -21.90 -7.38
C SER A 44 11.67 -21.20 -6.18
N ASN A 45 11.68 -19.87 -6.13
CA ASN A 45 12.12 -19.12 -4.96
C ASN A 45 10.88 -18.63 -4.19
N PRO A 46 10.75 -18.92 -2.88
CA PRO A 46 9.81 -18.19 -2.05
C PRO A 46 10.21 -16.71 -2.12
N MET A 47 9.44 -15.91 -2.85
CA MET A 47 9.72 -14.49 -3.04
C MET A 47 9.75 -13.82 -1.67
N ASP A 48 10.92 -13.31 -1.29
CA ASP A 48 11.22 -12.55 -0.09
C ASP A 48 10.61 -11.14 -0.21
N TYR A 49 9.28 -11.07 -0.22
CA TYR A 49 8.55 -9.82 -0.32
C TYR A 49 8.74 -9.00 0.97
N ASP A 50 8.94 -7.69 0.85
CA ASP A 50 9.06 -6.81 2.03
C ASP A 50 7.79 -6.93 2.89
N PRO A 51 7.90 -7.42 4.14
CA PRO A 51 6.75 -7.65 5.01
C PRO A 51 6.06 -6.34 5.41
N LYS A 52 6.73 -5.19 5.30
CA LYS A 52 6.11 -3.87 5.56
C LYS A 52 5.00 -3.59 4.55
N PHE A 53 5.20 -4.01 3.30
CA PHE A 53 4.26 -3.79 2.21
C PHE A 53 3.23 -4.92 2.04
N ASN A 54 3.45 -6.08 2.64
CA ASN A 54 2.63 -7.26 2.43
C ASN A 54 1.97 -7.72 3.72
N ASP A 55 0.88 -7.05 4.10
CA ASP A 55 0.07 -7.47 5.23
C ASP A 55 -0.79 -8.71 4.91
N ILE A 56 -1.21 -9.41 5.98
CA ILE A 56 -1.99 -10.65 5.89
C ILE A 56 -3.28 -10.45 5.10
N LEU A 57 -3.96 -9.30 5.25
CA LEU A 57 -5.23 -9.01 4.58
C LEU A 57 -5.06 -8.98 3.06
N ALA A 58 -4.07 -8.26 2.55
CA ALA A 58 -3.78 -8.23 1.12
C ALA A 58 -3.44 -9.63 0.59
N GLN A 59 -2.62 -10.38 1.33
CA GLN A 59 -2.23 -11.75 0.95
C GLN A 59 -3.43 -12.71 0.88
N GLU A 60 -4.34 -12.65 1.86
CA GLU A 60 -5.58 -13.47 1.86
C GLU A 60 -6.49 -13.15 0.67
N MET A 61 -6.48 -11.90 0.19
CA MET A 61 -7.18 -11.48 -1.02
C MET A 61 -6.44 -11.85 -2.32
N GLY A 62 -5.26 -12.48 -2.23
CA GLY A 62 -4.43 -12.80 -3.38
C GLY A 62 -3.72 -11.60 -4.00
N LEU A 63 -3.61 -10.50 -3.25
CA LEU A 63 -2.87 -9.29 -3.61
C LEU A 63 -1.47 -9.33 -2.98
N CYS A 64 -0.49 -8.79 -3.71
CA CYS A 64 0.88 -8.72 -3.25
C CYS A 64 1.59 -7.50 -3.84
N PHE A 65 2.45 -6.87 -3.04
CA PHE A 65 3.28 -5.73 -3.43
C PHE A 65 4.72 -6.18 -3.62
N LYS A 66 5.29 -6.01 -4.82
CA LYS A 66 6.74 -6.06 -5.01
C LYS A 66 7.33 -4.71 -4.75
N THR A 67 8.51 -4.70 -4.12
CA THR A 67 9.24 -3.50 -3.72
C THR A 67 10.64 -3.56 -4.34
N TYR A 68 11.04 -2.49 -5.02
CA TYR A 68 12.36 -2.35 -5.60
C TYR A 68 12.99 -1.06 -5.08
N TYR A 69 14.00 -1.21 -4.22
CA TYR A 69 14.81 -0.10 -3.74
C TYR A 69 15.95 0.17 -4.75
N GLU A 70 16.17 1.43 -5.14
CA GLU A 70 17.16 1.77 -6.19
C GLU A 70 18.61 1.44 -5.79
N ASN A 71 18.90 1.33 -4.48
CA ASN A 71 20.16 0.79 -4.00
C ASN A 71 20.14 -0.74 -4.07
N TRP A 72 20.51 -1.30 -5.23
CA TRP A 72 20.57 -2.74 -5.46
C TRP A 72 21.48 -3.49 -4.48
N GLU A 73 22.48 -2.81 -3.89
CA GLU A 73 23.37 -3.37 -2.87
C GLU A 73 22.73 -3.37 -1.47
N ASN A 74 21.66 -2.59 -1.27
CA ASN A 74 20.98 -2.43 0.01
C ASN A 74 19.45 -2.32 -0.16
N GLN A 75 18.80 -3.46 -0.41
CA GLN A 75 17.34 -3.55 -0.61
C GLN A 75 16.55 -3.48 0.70
N ILE A 76 16.74 -2.40 1.46
CA ILE A 76 16.06 -2.17 2.74
C ILE A 76 15.34 -0.82 2.75
N PHE A 77 14.32 -0.70 3.60
CA PHE A 77 13.53 0.51 3.76
C PHE A 77 14.38 1.74 4.11
N GLU A 78 15.43 1.58 4.91
CA GLU A 78 16.30 2.69 5.33
C GLU A 78 16.98 3.40 4.15
N SER A 79 17.24 2.68 3.05
CA SER A 79 17.80 3.28 1.83
C SER A 79 16.85 4.31 1.19
N LEU A 80 15.54 4.17 1.38
CA LEU A 80 14.53 5.14 0.93
C LEU A 80 14.59 6.46 1.73
N LEU A 81 15.10 6.43 2.97
CA LEU A 81 15.19 7.61 3.82
C LEU A 81 16.37 8.51 3.46
N GLU A 82 17.34 8.03 2.69
CA GLU A 82 18.44 8.84 2.16
C GLU A 82 17.93 9.85 1.12
N VAL A 83 18.62 10.99 0.97
CA VAL A 83 18.27 11.97 -0.07
C VAL A 83 18.48 11.34 -1.45
N GLN A 84 17.45 11.41 -2.29
CA GLN A 84 17.31 10.69 -3.56
C GLN A 84 17.08 9.18 -3.45
N GLY A 85 16.94 8.63 -2.25
CA GLY A 85 16.48 7.25 -2.06
C GLY A 85 15.14 7.05 -2.76
N THR A 86 15.05 6.03 -3.62
CA THR A 86 13.87 5.76 -4.46
C THR A 86 13.34 4.35 -4.16
N LEU A 87 12.01 4.24 -4.14
CA LEU A 87 11.29 2.97 -4.10
C LEU A 87 10.34 2.90 -5.30
N GLU A 88 10.34 1.75 -5.97
CA GLU A 88 9.31 1.34 -6.92
C GLU A 88 8.44 0.22 -6.35
N LEU A 89 7.13 0.31 -6.59
CA LEU A 89 6.14 -0.66 -6.18
C LEU A 89 5.43 -1.24 -7.40
N GLU A 90 5.18 -2.55 -7.34
CA GLU A 90 4.25 -3.22 -8.23
C GLU A 90 3.12 -3.84 -7.42
N LEU A 91 1.87 -3.68 -7.87
CA LEU A 91 0.73 -4.42 -7.31
C LEU A 91 0.38 -5.60 -8.20
N ILE A 92 0.29 -6.79 -7.62
CA ILE A 92 0.01 -8.05 -8.29
C ILE A 92 -1.25 -8.67 -7.69
N PHE A 93 -2.14 -9.18 -8.53
CA PHE A 93 -3.30 -9.98 -8.12
C PHE A 93 -3.25 -11.36 -8.77
N LYS A 94 -3.17 -12.42 -7.96
CA LYS A 94 -3.15 -13.82 -8.42
C LYS A 94 -2.13 -14.07 -9.56
N GLY A 95 -0.95 -13.46 -9.45
CA GLY A 95 0.14 -13.58 -10.43
C GLY A 95 0.06 -12.61 -11.61
N VAL A 96 -0.97 -11.77 -11.69
CA VAL A 96 -1.13 -10.76 -12.75
C VAL A 96 -0.73 -9.39 -12.23
N LEU A 97 0.22 -8.75 -12.91
CA LEU A 97 0.65 -7.37 -12.63
C LEU A 97 -0.50 -6.41 -12.95
N LEU A 98 -0.76 -5.44 -12.06
CA LEU A 98 -1.84 -4.45 -12.21
C LEU A 98 -1.34 -3.04 -12.53
N SER A 99 -0.08 -2.74 -12.25
CA SER A 99 0.53 -1.42 -12.39
C SER A 99 1.64 -1.42 -13.44
N GLU A 100 1.73 -0.34 -14.22
CA GLU A 100 2.81 -0.14 -15.21
C GLU A 100 4.04 0.52 -14.57
N SER A 101 3.82 1.43 -13.61
CA SER A 101 4.88 2.06 -12.83
C SER A 101 4.31 2.71 -11.58
N PHE A 102 5.00 2.59 -10.46
CA PHE A 102 4.65 3.35 -9.27
C PHE A 102 5.92 3.60 -8.47
N TYR A 103 6.50 4.80 -8.58
CA TYR A 103 7.75 5.08 -7.88
C TYR A 103 7.78 6.47 -7.26
N PHE A 104 8.38 6.53 -6.09
CA PHE A 104 8.56 7.74 -5.31
C PHE A 104 9.94 7.77 -4.69
N ARG A 105 10.44 8.97 -4.42
CA ARG A 105 11.75 9.17 -3.81
C ARG A 105 11.69 10.18 -2.68
N ASN A 106 12.61 10.06 -1.72
CA ASN A 106 12.90 11.14 -0.81
C ASN A 106 13.68 12.23 -1.57
N ILE A 107 13.09 13.41 -1.71
CA ILE A 107 13.72 14.56 -2.40
C ILE A 107 14.57 15.42 -1.45
N GLY A 108 14.48 15.18 -0.15
CA GLY A 108 15.09 16.03 0.87
C GLY A 108 14.38 17.39 1.03
N VAL A 109 14.71 18.09 2.11
CA VAL A 109 14.06 19.36 2.48
C VAL A 109 14.26 20.46 1.43
N GLY A 110 15.41 20.47 0.74
CA GLY A 110 15.75 21.51 -0.24
C GLY A 110 14.74 21.65 -1.39
N ASP A 111 14.20 20.53 -1.85
CA ASP A 111 13.26 20.45 -2.98
C ASP A 111 11.79 20.33 -2.56
N SER A 112 11.52 20.30 -1.24
CA SER A 112 10.18 20.20 -0.67
C SER A 112 9.33 21.46 -0.96
N VAL A 113 8.01 21.29 -0.91
CA VAL A 113 7.09 22.39 -1.17
C VAL A 113 7.03 23.33 0.03
N ASN A 114 6.92 22.79 1.24
CA ASN A 114 6.74 23.60 2.47
C ASN A 114 8.03 23.78 3.29
N LYS A 115 9.02 22.88 3.15
CA LYS A 115 10.29 22.91 3.91
C LYS A 115 10.14 22.77 5.42
N THR A 116 9.00 22.25 5.88
CA THR A 116 8.69 22.05 7.30
C THR A 116 8.76 20.58 7.73
N ALA A 117 8.61 19.63 6.80
CA ALA A 117 8.65 18.21 7.11
C ALA A 117 10.10 17.68 7.15
N ASP A 118 10.36 16.73 8.05
CA ASP A 118 11.66 16.07 8.18
C ASP A 118 11.98 15.23 6.93
N TYR A 119 10.99 14.48 6.46
CA TYR A 119 11.07 13.67 5.24
C TYR A 119 10.13 14.20 4.17
N ASN A 120 10.59 14.18 2.93
CA ASN A 120 9.89 14.81 1.82
C ASN A 120 9.89 13.84 0.65
N PHE A 121 8.76 13.20 0.39
CA PHE A 121 8.60 12.23 -0.67
C PHE A 121 7.89 12.83 -1.87
N ARG A 122 8.36 12.48 -3.06
CA ARG A 122 7.75 12.89 -4.32
C ARG A 122 7.53 11.68 -5.21
N TYR A 123 6.28 11.50 -5.63
CA TYR A 123 5.94 10.53 -6.65
C TYR A 123 6.46 11.03 -8.01
N LYS A 124 7.12 10.15 -8.76
CA LYS A 124 7.68 10.48 -10.08
C LYS A 124 6.85 9.88 -11.22
N SER A 125 6.30 8.67 -11.04
CA SER A 125 5.30 8.07 -11.95
C SER A 125 4.25 7.29 -11.19
N ILE A 126 3.04 7.33 -11.74
CA ILE A 126 1.90 6.52 -11.33
C ILE A 126 1.19 6.07 -12.60
N GLY A 127 1.36 4.81 -12.97
CA GLY A 127 0.80 4.18 -14.15
C GLY A 127 0.08 2.88 -13.79
N VAL A 128 -1.13 2.72 -14.32
CA VAL A 128 -1.97 1.54 -14.14
C VAL A 128 -2.25 0.95 -15.52
N ILE A 129 -2.12 -0.37 -15.64
CA ILE A 129 -2.42 -1.08 -16.88
C ILE A 129 -3.87 -0.77 -17.27
N SER A 130 -4.09 -0.47 -18.55
CA SER A 130 -5.36 0.05 -19.09
C SER A 130 -6.60 -0.74 -18.65
N GLU A 131 -6.52 -2.06 -18.61
CA GLU A 131 -7.59 -2.97 -18.16
C GLU A 131 -8.03 -2.74 -16.70
N TYR A 132 -7.11 -2.29 -15.84
CA TYR A 132 -7.34 -2.14 -14.40
C TYR A 132 -7.57 -0.69 -13.97
N ARG A 133 -7.62 0.25 -14.93
CA ARG A 133 -7.99 1.64 -14.67
C ARG A 133 -9.42 1.71 -14.16
N GLY A 134 -9.67 2.65 -13.23
CA GLY A 134 -10.97 2.79 -12.57
C GLY A 134 -11.31 1.70 -11.54
N LYS A 135 -10.47 0.66 -11.37
CA LYS A 135 -10.74 -0.42 -10.41
C LYS A 135 -10.23 -0.18 -8.99
N GLY A 136 -9.44 0.88 -8.76
CA GLY A 136 -8.90 1.24 -7.43
C GLY A 136 -7.43 0.89 -7.19
N VAL A 137 -6.70 0.46 -8.22
CA VAL A 137 -5.26 0.09 -8.14
C VAL A 137 -4.41 1.24 -7.61
N CYS A 138 -4.54 2.43 -8.20
CA CYS A 138 -3.79 3.62 -7.81
C CYS A 138 -4.04 4.01 -6.34
N SER A 139 -5.30 3.96 -5.89
CA SER A 139 -5.65 4.26 -4.49
C SER A 139 -4.94 3.32 -3.52
N CYS A 140 -4.90 2.02 -3.82
CA CYS A 140 -4.26 1.03 -2.95
C CYS A 140 -2.74 1.23 -2.88
N LEU A 141 -2.08 1.45 -4.03
CA LEU A 141 -0.65 1.74 -4.09
C LEU A 141 -0.28 3.00 -3.30
N LEU A 142 -1.04 4.08 -3.50
CA LEU A 142 -0.81 5.36 -2.84
C LEU A 142 -0.97 5.25 -1.33
N LEU A 143 -2.10 4.72 -0.87
CA LEU A 143 -2.36 4.53 0.56
C LEU A 143 -1.32 3.64 1.22
N LYS A 144 -0.98 2.49 0.59
CA LYS A 144 0.00 1.58 1.17
C LYS A 144 1.39 2.22 1.28
N SER A 145 1.83 2.95 0.24
CA SER A 145 3.12 3.66 0.28
C SER A 145 3.19 4.69 1.42
N ILE A 146 2.12 5.46 1.63
CA ILE A 146 2.06 6.47 2.69
C ILE A 146 2.03 5.81 4.07
N ILE A 147 1.14 4.82 4.27
CA ILE A 147 1.01 4.10 5.53
C ILE A 147 2.36 3.52 5.94
N VAL A 148 3.04 2.79 5.05
CA VAL A 148 4.32 2.14 5.37
C VAL A 148 5.36 3.17 5.78
N VAL A 149 5.50 4.27 5.06
CA VAL A 149 6.45 5.32 5.46
C VAL A 149 6.08 5.87 6.85
N LEU A 150 4.83 6.26 7.07
CA LEU A 150 4.39 6.82 8.35
C LEU A 150 4.54 5.82 9.51
N GLU A 151 4.43 4.51 9.26
CA GLU A 151 4.68 3.48 10.28
C GLU A 151 6.16 3.33 10.63
N ASN A 152 7.07 3.67 9.72
CA ASN A 152 8.52 3.49 9.90
C ASN A 152 9.26 4.78 10.27
N VAL A 153 8.62 5.96 10.16
CA VAL A 153 9.17 7.24 10.64
C VAL A 153 8.24 7.91 11.67
N ILE A 154 7.80 7.15 12.68
CA ILE A 154 6.74 7.54 13.65
C ILE A 154 6.93 8.91 14.32
N ASN A 155 8.18 9.36 14.49
CA ASN A 155 8.52 10.58 15.22
C ASN A 155 8.85 11.77 14.31
N ASN A 156 8.54 11.68 13.02
CA ASN A 156 8.94 12.67 12.03
C ASN A 156 7.76 13.17 11.21
N SER A 157 7.67 14.47 10.99
CA SER A 157 6.69 15.01 10.02
C SER A 157 7.09 14.63 8.60
N VAL A 158 6.10 14.28 7.77
CA VAL A 158 6.35 13.77 6.41
C VAL A 158 5.52 14.52 5.38
N GLU A 159 6.16 15.07 4.36
CA GLU A 159 5.52 15.61 3.16
C GLU A 159 5.46 14.53 2.08
N PHE A 160 4.30 14.37 1.45
CA PHE A 160 4.18 13.65 0.18
C PHE A 160 3.67 14.59 -0.90
N SER A 161 4.28 14.57 -2.08
CA SER A 161 3.93 15.47 -3.18
C SER A 161 3.80 14.77 -4.54
N LEU A 162 2.90 15.31 -5.37
CA LEU A 162 2.76 15.02 -6.81
C LEU A 162 3.33 16.12 -7.70
N VAL A 163 4.06 17.07 -7.12
CA VAL A 163 4.67 18.17 -7.88
C VAL A 163 5.66 17.58 -8.89
N ASN A 164 5.55 17.99 -10.16
CA ASN A 164 6.41 17.52 -11.25
C ASN A 164 6.40 15.98 -11.47
N THR A 165 5.34 15.27 -11.07
CA THR A 165 5.15 13.88 -11.47
C THR A 165 4.95 13.81 -12.99
N VAL A 166 5.82 13.05 -13.66
CA VAL A 166 6.03 13.11 -15.12
C VAL A 166 4.99 12.29 -15.87
N SER A 167 4.55 11.17 -15.29
CA SER A 167 3.56 10.27 -15.87
C SER A 167 2.47 9.98 -14.85
N ILE A 168 1.35 10.69 -14.98
CA ILE A 168 0.08 10.33 -14.36
C ILE A 168 -0.89 10.19 -15.52
N ASP A 169 -1.20 8.96 -15.92
CA ASP A 169 -2.22 8.68 -16.95
C ASP A 169 -3.62 8.74 -16.32
N ILE A 170 -3.95 9.92 -15.79
CA ILE A 170 -5.22 10.21 -15.14
C ILE A 170 -5.63 11.66 -15.45
N ASP A 171 -6.84 11.85 -15.97
CA ASP A 171 -7.34 13.09 -16.57
C ASP A 171 -7.30 14.32 -15.64
N ASP A 172 -7.37 14.14 -14.32
CA ASP A 172 -7.20 15.21 -13.33
C ASP A 172 -6.37 14.75 -12.12
N LYS A 173 -5.05 14.67 -12.34
CA LYS A 173 -4.07 14.26 -11.32
C LYS A 173 -4.17 15.01 -9.97
N TYR A 174 -4.77 16.20 -9.95
CA TYR A 174 -4.81 17.06 -8.77
C TYR A 174 -6.06 16.89 -7.90
N SER A 175 -7.23 16.61 -8.50
CA SER A 175 -8.41 16.24 -7.71
C SER A 175 -8.27 14.85 -7.09
N ILE A 176 -7.40 14.01 -7.67
CA ILE A 176 -7.29 12.60 -7.34
C ILE A 176 -6.41 12.34 -6.12
N TYR A 177 -5.33 13.09 -5.91
CA TYR A 177 -4.47 12.86 -4.76
C TYR A 177 -5.22 13.03 -3.43
N ASN A 178 -5.98 14.12 -3.31
CA ASN A 178 -6.74 14.36 -2.10
C ASN A 178 -8.02 13.52 -2.06
N SER A 179 -8.67 13.24 -3.19
CA SER A 179 -9.84 12.33 -3.19
C SER A 179 -9.46 10.89 -2.86
N ILE A 180 -8.24 10.45 -3.18
CA ILE A 180 -7.70 9.15 -2.76
C ILE A 180 -7.47 9.14 -1.23
N LEU A 181 -7.04 10.26 -0.64
CA LEU A 181 -6.71 10.32 0.80
C LEU A 181 -7.89 10.69 1.71
N THR A 182 -8.92 11.34 1.17
CA THR A 182 -10.00 11.95 1.96
C THR A 182 -11.40 11.63 1.44
N GLU A 183 -11.53 10.95 0.29
CA GLU A 183 -12.79 10.72 -0.44
C GLU A 183 -13.53 11.99 -0.88
N LEU A 184 -13.02 13.16 -0.54
CA LEU A 184 -13.57 14.46 -0.90
C LEU A 184 -12.82 15.00 -2.11
N ILE A 185 -13.57 15.56 -3.07
CA ILE A 185 -12.97 16.37 -4.14
C ILE A 185 -12.69 17.74 -3.51
N PRO A 186 -11.42 18.13 -3.29
CA PRO A 186 -11.13 19.43 -2.72
C PRO A 186 -11.54 20.56 -3.68
N GLU A 187 -11.86 21.72 -3.13
CA GLU A 187 -12.12 22.95 -3.91
C GLU A 187 -10.84 23.46 -4.59
N GLU A 188 -9.67 23.14 -4.05
CA GLU A 188 -8.35 23.49 -4.59
C GLU A 188 -7.56 22.26 -5.07
N LYS A 189 -6.77 22.46 -6.12
CA LYS A 189 -5.86 21.46 -6.71
C LYS A 189 -4.65 21.20 -5.81
N MET A 190 -4.86 20.54 -4.66
CA MET A 190 -3.81 20.22 -3.71
C MET A 190 -2.79 19.25 -4.31
N GLN A 191 -1.50 19.63 -4.33
CA GLN A 191 -0.43 18.85 -4.96
C GLN A 191 0.53 18.19 -3.97
N TYR A 192 0.33 18.40 -2.68
CA TYR A 192 1.13 17.84 -1.60
C TYR A 192 0.29 17.73 -0.32
N LYS A 193 0.67 16.84 0.58
CA LYS A 193 0.10 16.75 1.93
C LYS A 193 1.22 16.56 2.93
N ILE A 194 1.12 17.26 4.07
CA ILE A 194 2.00 17.09 5.21
C ILE A 194 1.25 16.30 6.27
N PHE A 195 1.89 15.26 6.77
CA PHE A 195 1.45 14.45 7.89
C PHE A 195 2.31 14.84 9.08
N GLU A 196 1.74 15.65 9.97
CA GLU A 196 2.43 16.17 11.14
C GLU A 196 2.58 15.08 12.20
N VAL A 197 3.73 15.06 12.89
CA VAL A 197 4.04 14.06 13.92
C VAL A 197 2.98 14.04 15.04
N GLU A 198 2.41 15.19 15.39
CA GLU A 198 1.39 15.31 16.44
C GLU A 198 0.06 14.61 16.08
N ASN A 199 -0.20 14.38 14.79
CA ASN A 199 -1.42 13.73 14.30
C ASN A 199 -1.21 12.26 13.91
N ARG A 200 0.00 11.71 14.10
CA ARG A 200 0.44 10.41 13.55
C ARG A 200 -0.55 9.27 13.78
N GLU A 201 -1.00 9.07 15.01
CA GLU A 201 -1.89 7.96 15.37
C GLU A 201 -3.23 8.09 14.64
N LYS A 202 -3.84 9.28 14.72
CA LYS A 202 -5.11 9.59 14.06
C LYS A 202 -5.02 9.45 12.53
N ASP A 203 -3.92 9.93 11.94
CA ASP A 203 -3.70 9.82 10.49
C ASP A 203 -3.55 8.36 10.07
N LEU A 204 -2.77 7.56 10.81
CA LEU A 204 -2.60 6.13 10.51
C LEU A 204 -3.91 5.37 10.65
N ASP A 205 -4.72 5.63 11.67
CA ASP A 205 -6.01 4.96 11.85
C ASP A 205 -6.97 5.25 10.69
N HIS A 206 -7.07 6.52 10.29
CA HIS A 206 -7.88 6.94 9.14
C HIS A 206 -7.38 6.30 7.84
N LEU A 207 -6.07 6.35 7.58
CA LEU A 207 -5.48 5.81 6.36
C LEU A 207 -5.62 4.30 6.26
N ARG A 208 -5.45 3.56 7.37
CA ARG A 208 -5.61 2.09 7.41
C ARG A 208 -7.06 1.69 7.15
N GLU A 209 -8.02 2.39 7.74
CA GLU A 209 -9.44 2.17 7.48
C GLU A 209 -9.78 2.40 6.01
N LEU A 210 -9.33 3.53 5.46
CA LEU A 210 -9.53 3.87 4.05
C LEU A 210 -8.87 2.85 3.12
N TYR A 211 -7.64 2.43 3.44
CA TYR A 211 -6.93 1.38 2.70
C TYR A 211 -7.73 0.08 2.70
N ARG A 212 -8.26 -0.36 3.84
CA ARG A 212 -9.10 -1.57 3.91
C ARG A 212 -10.31 -1.48 2.96
N GLN A 213 -11.03 -0.36 2.98
CA GLN A 213 -12.20 -0.15 2.12
C GLN A 213 -11.84 -0.14 0.63
N LYS A 214 -10.72 0.50 0.26
CA LYS A 214 -10.24 0.51 -1.14
C LYS A 214 -9.75 -0.85 -1.58
N LEU A 215 -9.12 -1.62 -0.69
CA LEU A 215 -8.64 -2.97 -0.96
C LEU A 215 -9.82 -3.93 -1.21
N GLU A 216 -10.86 -3.86 -0.39
CA GLU A 216 -12.11 -4.62 -0.59
C GLU A 216 -12.78 -4.29 -1.93
N THR A 217 -12.84 -2.99 -2.27
CA THR A 217 -13.39 -2.51 -3.54
C THR A 217 -12.57 -3.02 -4.72
N LEU A 218 -11.24 -2.95 -4.63
CA LEU A 218 -10.33 -3.46 -5.65
C LEU A 218 -10.52 -4.96 -5.85
N TYR A 219 -10.54 -5.73 -4.76
CA TYR A 219 -10.77 -7.17 -4.79
C TYR A 219 -12.09 -7.52 -5.48
N PHE A 220 -13.18 -6.81 -5.16
CA PHE A 220 -14.47 -6.99 -5.82
C PHE A 220 -14.43 -6.68 -7.32
N ASN A 221 -13.71 -5.64 -7.73
CA ASN A 221 -13.60 -5.24 -9.14
C ASN A 221 -12.66 -6.15 -9.99
N LEU A 222 -11.80 -6.91 -9.32
CA LEU A 222 -10.85 -7.85 -9.95
C LEU A 222 -11.35 -9.30 -9.96
N SER A 223 -12.29 -9.65 -9.09
CA SER A 223 -12.86 -11.01 -8.96
C SER A 223 -14.01 -11.25 -9.95
#